data_AF-A0AAU4B533-F1
#
_entry.id   AF-A0AAU4B533-F1
#
_cell.length_a   1.000
_cell.length_b   1.000
_cell.length_c   1.000
_cell.angle_alpha   90.00
_cell.angle_beta   90.00
_cell.angle_gamma   90.00
#
_symmetry.space_group_name_H-M   'P 1'
#
loop_
_entity.id
_entity.type
_entity.pdbx_description
1 polymer ?
#
loop_
_entity_poly.entity_id
_entity_poly.type
_entity_poly.pdbx_seq_one_letter_code
_entity_poly.pdbx_strand_id
1 'polypeptide(L)'
;MARLRILELPEGASDERPPFAIVIDEIGEGAEADYLRGDLAETDVAADRIGARCILGFTGTIDIPEADHPVRMVSVETPADNPEDPFDPRVPETIDTVRDLLGIDMTQGPSDITGVLLTACGQLANSEAARDHLRQETENLRGRSEALEQRLREVQAAYRDALGLDNDEAIDSLAAARDMRRDLADARSWARHGYEIGQRHCGWSDHGVAPAWLTGGWPPHIDSCEHATRAAGYDTTLSQVRTLASKRLDEDECSPQERSGYHDAMRMVLALMDDNYDGRTVEPDGEDE
;
A
#
# COMPACT_ATOMS: atom_id res chain seq x y z
N MET A 1 -3.99 -13.96 -3.11
CA MET A 1 -4.41 -12.74 -2.36
C MET A 1 -3.15 -12.32 -1.65
N ALA A 2 -2.68 -11.08 -1.82
CA ALA A 2 -1.33 -10.72 -1.37
C ALA A 2 -1.12 -11.11 0.10
N ARG A 3 -0.05 -11.86 0.37
CA ARG A 3 0.27 -12.38 1.69
C ARG A 3 1.52 -11.68 2.19
N LEU A 4 1.42 -11.13 3.40
CA LEU A 4 2.48 -10.39 4.06
C LEU A 4 3.17 -11.28 5.08
N ARG A 5 4.50 -11.32 5.03
CA ARG A 5 5.38 -12.06 5.94
C ARG A 5 6.52 -11.16 6.42
N ILE A 6 7.01 -11.42 7.63
CA ILE A 6 8.18 -10.75 8.19
C ILE A 6 9.34 -11.75 8.14
N LEU A 7 10.45 -11.35 7.54
CA LEU A 7 11.68 -12.12 7.48
C LEU A 7 12.69 -11.50 8.45
N GLU A 8 13.01 -12.21 9.52
CA GLU A 8 14.08 -11.82 10.42
C GLU A 8 15.44 -11.99 9.73
N LEU A 9 16.27 -10.96 9.82
CA LEU A 9 17.60 -10.92 9.25
C LEU A 9 18.62 -11.10 10.37
N PRO A 10 19.71 -11.87 10.15
CA PRO A 10 20.71 -12.09 11.17
C PRO A 10 21.35 -10.77 11.60
N GLU A 11 21.40 -10.52 12.91
CA GLU A 11 22.06 -9.36 13.49
C GLU A 11 23.59 -9.51 13.34
N GLY A 12 24.21 -8.58 12.62
CA GLY A 12 25.66 -8.43 12.63
C GLY A 12 26.11 -7.73 13.92
N ALA A 13 27.32 -8.04 14.42
CA ALA A 13 27.86 -7.50 15.67
C ALA A 13 28.02 -5.95 15.73
N SER A 14 27.68 -5.23 14.65
CA SER A 14 27.59 -3.76 14.60
C SER A 14 26.52 -3.31 13.60
N ASP A 15 25.46 -4.10 13.42
CA ASP A 15 24.39 -3.75 12.49
C ASP A 15 23.34 -2.87 13.19
N GLU A 16 23.40 -1.55 12.97
CA GLU A 16 22.38 -0.60 13.44
C GLU A 16 21.13 -0.57 12.54
N ARG A 17 21.11 -1.34 11.44
CA ARG A 17 19.98 -1.38 10.52
C ARG A 17 18.84 -2.22 11.12
N PRO A 18 17.60 -2.03 10.66
CA PRO A 18 16.48 -2.82 11.15
C PRO A 18 16.68 -4.33 10.95
N PRO A 19 16.29 -5.17 11.94
CA PRO A 19 16.59 -6.60 11.94
C PRO A 19 15.60 -7.43 11.11
N PHE A 20 14.73 -6.81 10.29
CA PHE A 20 13.76 -7.55 9.50
C PHE A 20 13.48 -6.91 8.14
N ALA A 21 13.08 -7.75 7.18
CA ALA A 21 12.53 -7.35 5.90
C ALA A 21 11.05 -7.75 5.81
N ILE A 22 10.25 -7.00 5.04
CA ILE A 22 8.87 -7.35 4.75
C ILE A 22 8.84 -8.10 3.42
N VAL A 23 8.20 -9.26 3.39
CA VAL A 23 7.98 -10.03 2.17
C VAL A 23 6.49 -10.00 1.84
N ILE A 24 6.15 -9.56 0.66
CA ILE A 24 4.78 -9.57 0.13
C ILE A 24 4.79 -10.52 -1.07
N ASP A 25 4.13 -11.66 -0.95
CA ASP A 25 3.98 -12.61 -2.05
C ASP A 25 2.54 -12.72 -2.53
N GLU A 26 2.33 -13.34 -3.69
CA GLU A 26 1.04 -13.35 -4.40
C GLU A 26 0.51 -11.95 -4.75
N ILE A 27 1.41 -11.00 -5.06
CA ILE A 27 1.00 -9.70 -5.57
C ILE A 27 0.35 -9.90 -6.94
N GLY A 28 -0.93 -9.54 -7.05
CA GLY A 28 -1.70 -9.66 -8.30
C GLY A 28 -1.10 -8.80 -9.42
N GLU A 29 -1.44 -9.10 -10.67
CA GLU A 29 -1.00 -8.28 -11.81
C GLU A 29 -1.80 -6.97 -11.87
N GLY A 30 -1.12 -5.83 -11.97
CA GLY A 30 -1.74 -4.50 -12.04
C GLY A 30 -0.85 -3.37 -11.50
N ALA A 31 -1.40 -2.15 -11.43
CA ALA A 31 -0.67 -0.95 -11.02
C ALA A 31 -0.07 -1.05 -9.60
N GLU A 32 -0.66 -1.85 -8.72
CA GLU A 32 -0.14 -2.12 -7.37
C GLU A 32 1.11 -3.01 -7.38
N ALA A 33 1.19 -3.95 -8.35
CA ALA A 33 2.38 -4.73 -8.61
C ALA A 33 3.49 -3.88 -9.20
N ASP A 34 3.13 -2.94 -10.08
CA ASP A 34 4.08 -2.03 -10.70
C ASP A 34 4.63 -1.02 -9.68
N TYR A 35 3.85 -0.64 -8.65
CA TYR A 35 4.34 0.18 -7.53
C TYR A 35 5.32 -0.57 -6.62
N LEU A 36 5.11 -1.86 -6.38
CA LEU A 36 6.02 -2.69 -5.58
C LEU A 36 7.25 -3.18 -6.38
N ARG A 37 7.19 -3.16 -7.72
CA ARG A 37 8.32 -3.46 -8.62
C ARG A 37 9.08 -2.21 -9.10
N GLY A 38 8.42 -1.05 -9.06
CA GLY A 38 8.88 0.18 -9.66
C GLY A 38 9.55 1.10 -8.65
N ASP A 39 10.68 1.64 -9.07
CA ASP A 39 11.52 2.62 -8.37
C ASP A 39 11.94 2.20 -6.95
N LEU A 40 13.14 1.60 -6.85
CA LEU A 40 13.76 1.18 -5.58
C LEU A 40 13.70 2.29 -4.51
N ALA A 41 13.76 3.56 -4.92
CA ALA A 41 13.67 4.72 -4.04
C ALA A 41 12.31 4.86 -3.33
N GLU A 42 11.18 4.52 -3.97
CA GLU A 42 9.86 4.62 -3.34
C GLU A 42 9.61 3.46 -2.36
N THR A 43 10.10 2.27 -2.69
CA THR A 43 10.08 1.12 -1.78
C THR A 43 10.96 1.31 -0.55
N ASP A 44 12.09 2.00 -0.67
CA ASP A 44 12.97 2.33 0.46
C ASP A 44 12.30 3.31 1.44
N VAL A 45 11.61 4.34 0.92
CA VAL A 45 10.85 5.28 1.78
C VAL A 45 9.72 4.55 2.54
N ALA A 46 9.06 3.58 1.90
CA ALA A 46 8.05 2.78 2.57
C ALA A 46 8.66 1.84 3.63
N ALA A 47 9.82 1.24 3.36
CA ALA A 47 10.56 0.41 4.31
C ALA A 47 10.96 1.21 5.56
N ASP A 48 11.56 2.39 5.37
CA ASP A 48 12.00 3.29 6.44
C ASP A 48 10.83 3.70 7.35
N ARG A 49 9.67 4.02 6.78
CA ARG A 49 8.47 4.39 7.54
C ARG A 49 7.94 3.27 8.43
N ILE A 50 8.14 2.01 8.03
CA ILE A 50 7.71 0.84 8.78
C ILE A 50 8.82 0.36 9.74
N GLY A 51 10.03 0.93 9.62
CA GLY A 51 11.22 0.46 10.32
C GLY A 51 11.66 -0.93 9.83
N ALA A 52 11.36 -1.26 8.57
CA ALA A 52 11.87 -2.46 7.91
C ALA A 52 13.15 -2.11 7.16
N ARG A 53 14.04 -3.08 6.96
CA ARG A 53 15.27 -2.88 6.19
C ARG A 53 15.03 -2.79 4.69
N CYS A 54 14.03 -3.52 4.19
CA CYS A 54 13.54 -3.44 2.83
C CYS A 54 12.17 -4.12 2.71
N ILE A 55 11.52 -3.92 1.56
CA ILE A 55 10.29 -4.61 1.18
C ILE A 55 10.59 -5.44 -0.08
N LEU A 56 10.26 -6.73 -0.06
CA LEU A 56 10.45 -7.66 -1.16
C LEU A 56 9.08 -8.08 -1.71
N GLY A 57 8.80 -7.76 -2.96
CA GLY A 57 7.54 -8.08 -3.62
C GLY A 57 7.67 -9.22 -4.64
N PHE A 58 6.82 -10.24 -4.55
CA PHE A 58 6.80 -11.38 -5.46
C PHE A 58 5.40 -11.67 -6.01
N THR A 59 5.35 -12.06 -7.28
CA THR A 59 4.10 -12.45 -7.95
C THR A 59 3.67 -13.88 -7.62
N GLY A 60 4.65 -14.77 -7.45
CA GLY A 60 4.43 -16.14 -7.01
C GLY A 60 4.52 -16.27 -5.49
N THR A 61 3.98 -17.35 -4.95
CA THR A 61 4.16 -17.75 -3.56
C THR A 61 5.62 -18.11 -3.32
N ILE A 62 6.24 -17.56 -2.28
CA ILE A 62 7.60 -17.94 -1.86
C ILE A 62 7.53 -18.75 -0.59
N ASP A 63 8.20 -19.90 -0.60
CA ASP A 63 8.40 -20.68 0.59
C ASP A 63 9.63 -20.15 1.34
N ILE A 64 9.37 -19.47 2.46
CA ILE A 64 10.42 -19.00 3.36
C ILE A 64 10.45 -20.03 4.48
N PRO A 65 11.56 -20.77 4.64
CA PRO A 65 11.67 -21.73 5.73
C PRO A 65 11.48 -20.99 7.06
N GLU A 66 10.70 -21.57 7.97
CA GLU A 66 10.48 -21.01 9.31
C GLU A 66 11.85 -20.76 9.97
N ALA A 67 12.02 -19.57 10.56
CA ALA A 67 13.30 -19.06 11.08
C ALA A 67 13.88 -19.85 12.28
N ASP A 68 13.27 -20.99 12.65
CA ASP A 68 13.64 -21.82 13.80
C ASP A 68 14.81 -22.79 13.54
N HIS A 69 15.50 -22.66 12.41
CA HIS A 69 16.66 -23.49 12.11
C HIS A 69 17.92 -22.64 12.04
N PRO A 70 18.90 -22.84 12.96
CA PRO A 70 20.18 -22.17 12.83
C PRO A 70 20.76 -22.52 11.46
N VAL A 71 21.19 -21.50 10.72
CA VAL A 71 21.83 -21.64 9.40
C VAL A 71 23.06 -22.52 9.56
N ARG A 72 22.87 -23.82 9.40
CA ARG A 72 23.94 -24.80 9.29
C ARG A 72 24.37 -24.72 7.83
N MET A 73 25.63 -24.35 7.57
CA MET A 73 26.21 -24.48 6.23
C MET A 73 25.97 -25.91 5.77
N VAL A 74 24.99 -26.09 4.88
CA VAL A 74 24.68 -27.39 4.30
C VAL A 74 25.85 -27.69 3.38
N SER A 75 26.67 -28.66 3.76
CA SER A 75 27.49 -29.37 2.79
C SER A 75 26.50 -30.00 1.81
N VAL A 76 26.41 -29.45 0.60
CA VAL A 76 25.59 -30.03 -0.44
C VAL A 76 26.24 -31.36 -0.79
N GLU A 77 25.71 -32.44 -0.22
CA GLU A 77 25.93 -33.77 -0.76
C GLU A 77 25.27 -33.76 -2.14
N THR A 78 26.10 -33.66 -3.18
CA THR A 78 25.71 -33.81 -4.58
C THR A 78 24.88 -35.09 -4.70
N PRO A 79 23.61 -35.02 -5.17
CA PRO A 79 22.82 -36.21 -5.37
C PRO A 79 23.53 -37.07 -6.41
N ALA A 80 23.87 -38.29 -5.99
CA ALA A 80 24.42 -39.30 -6.86
C ALA A 80 23.44 -39.57 -8.01
N ASP A 81 23.96 -39.43 -9.24
CA ASP A 81 23.61 -40.14 -10.46
C ASP A 81 22.12 -40.25 -10.81
N ASN A 82 21.66 -39.31 -11.65
CA ASN A 82 20.72 -39.66 -12.72
C ASN A 82 21.52 -39.78 -14.03
N PRO A 83 21.81 -40.99 -14.54
CA PRO A 83 22.76 -41.22 -15.63
C PRO A 83 22.26 -40.86 -17.04
N GLU A 84 21.17 -40.10 -17.18
CA GLU A 84 20.51 -39.87 -18.48
C GLU A 84 20.53 -38.42 -19.01
N ASP A 85 21.22 -37.48 -18.35
CA ASP A 85 21.49 -36.16 -18.97
C ASP A 85 22.98 -35.78 -18.85
N PRO A 86 23.83 -36.22 -19.81
CA PRO A 86 25.27 -36.24 -19.59
C PRO A 86 25.98 -34.90 -19.88
N PHE A 87 25.28 -33.86 -20.34
CA PHE A 87 25.92 -32.60 -20.70
C PHE A 87 24.99 -31.42 -20.46
N ASP A 88 25.27 -30.64 -19.41
CA ASP A 88 24.75 -29.28 -19.32
C ASP A 88 25.35 -28.47 -20.49
N PRO A 89 24.53 -27.98 -21.44
CA PRO A 89 25.00 -27.30 -22.64
C PRO A 89 25.76 -26.00 -22.35
N ARG A 90 25.70 -25.49 -21.12
CA ARG A 90 26.42 -24.28 -20.68
C ARG A 90 27.84 -24.56 -20.21
N VAL A 91 28.21 -25.82 -20.00
CA VAL A 91 29.55 -26.20 -19.54
C VAL A 91 30.65 -25.75 -20.52
N PRO A 92 30.52 -25.97 -21.85
CA PRO A 92 31.50 -25.46 -22.81
C PRO A 92 31.64 -23.93 -22.77
N GLU A 93 30.53 -23.18 -22.70
CA GLU A 93 30.56 -21.72 -22.61
C GLU A 93 31.25 -21.24 -21.33
N THR A 94 31.02 -21.95 -20.22
CA THR A 94 31.64 -21.65 -18.93
C THR A 94 33.15 -21.96 -18.96
N ILE A 95 33.55 -23.06 -19.60
CA ILE A 95 34.96 -23.42 -19.78
C ILE A 95 35.68 -22.37 -20.64
N ASP A 96 35.06 -21.94 -21.75
CA ASP A 96 35.63 -20.91 -22.63
C ASP A 96 35.72 -19.56 -21.90
N THR A 97 34.69 -19.19 -21.14
CA THR A 97 34.70 -17.97 -20.31
C THR A 97 35.81 -18.00 -19.26
N VAL A 98 36.00 -19.13 -18.56
CA VAL A 98 37.09 -19.29 -17.58
C VAL A 98 38.45 -19.26 -18.27
N ARG A 99 38.60 -19.88 -19.44
CA ARG A 99 39.85 -19.83 -20.21
C ARG A 99 40.17 -18.39 -20.63
N ASP A 100 39.19 -17.67 -21.17
CA ASP A 100 39.38 -16.31 -21.69
C ASP A 100 39.63 -15.30 -20.57
N LEU A 101 38.91 -15.40 -19.43
CA LEU A 101 39.05 -14.47 -18.31
C LEU A 101 40.23 -14.80 -17.38
N LEU A 102 40.46 -16.09 -17.12
CA LEU A 102 41.40 -16.53 -16.08
C LEU A 102 42.68 -17.14 -16.66
N GLY A 103 42.74 -17.42 -17.97
CA GLY A 103 43.85 -18.10 -18.61
C GLY A 103 44.01 -19.56 -18.16
N ILE A 104 42.96 -20.14 -17.55
CA ILE A 104 42.98 -21.49 -16.98
C ILE A 104 42.46 -22.47 -18.03
N ASP A 105 43.32 -23.37 -18.50
CA ASP A 105 42.91 -24.39 -19.44
C ASP A 105 42.27 -25.59 -18.72
N MET A 106 40.99 -25.84 -19.01
CA MET A 106 40.18 -26.88 -18.38
C MET A 106 39.74 -27.96 -19.37
N THR A 107 40.52 -28.22 -20.42
CA THR A 107 40.21 -29.23 -21.47
C THR A 107 40.10 -30.66 -20.95
N GLN A 108 40.53 -30.95 -19.73
CA GLN A 108 40.36 -32.25 -19.06
C GLN A 108 39.50 -32.14 -17.79
N GLY A 109 38.64 -31.13 -17.71
CA GLY A 109 37.86 -30.79 -16.53
C GLY A 109 36.51 -31.52 -16.40
N PRO A 110 35.87 -31.37 -15.23
CA PRO A 110 34.63 -32.05 -14.84
C PRO A 110 33.44 -31.75 -15.76
N SER A 111 32.46 -32.66 -15.77
CA SER A 111 31.30 -32.65 -16.68
C SER A 111 30.17 -31.69 -16.27
N ASP A 112 30.29 -30.99 -15.15
CA ASP A 112 29.28 -30.10 -14.61
C ASP A 112 29.84 -28.70 -14.29
N ILE A 113 28.96 -27.68 -14.30
CA ILE A 113 29.34 -26.28 -14.03
C ILE A 113 29.99 -26.15 -12.65
N THR A 114 29.47 -26.86 -11.65
CA THR A 114 29.96 -26.80 -10.28
C THR A 114 31.40 -27.28 -10.20
N GLY A 115 31.73 -28.42 -10.81
CA GLY A 115 33.09 -28.93 -10.89
C GLY A 115 34.02 -27.99 -11.63
N VAL A 116 33.54 -27.38 -12.73
CA VAL A 116 34.33 -26.43 -13.54
C VAL A 116 34.74 -25.23 -12.68
N LEU A 117 33.79 -24.64 -11.95
CA LEU A 117 34.04 -23.51 -11.05
C LEU A 117 34.94 -23.89 -9.88
N LEU A 118 34.75 -25.04 -9.25
CA LEU A 118 35.61 -25.50 -8.15
C LEU A 118 37.05 -25.76 -8.60
N THR A 119 37.23 -26.31 -9.80
CA THR A 119 38.56 -26.54 -10.39
C THR A 119 39.24 -25.21 -10.72
N ALA A 120 38.51 -24.26 -11.31
CA ALA A 120 39.00 -22.90 -11.55
C ALA A 120 39.40 -22.22 -10.23
N CYS A 121 38.58 -22.30 -9.19
CA CYS A 121 38.89 -21.78 -7.85
C CYS A 121 40.15 -22.42 -7.26
N GLY A 122 40.31 -23.73 -7.39
CA GLY A 122 41.52 -24.44 -6.93
C GLY A 122 42.78 -24.01 -7.70
N GLN A 123 42.68 -23.79 -9.01
CA GLN A 123 43.81 -23.30 -9.80
C GLN A 123 44.11 -21.82 -9.54
N LEU A 124 43.10 -20.98 -9.36
CA LEU A 124 43.25 -19.59 -8.90
C LEU A 124 43.91 -19.51 -7.52
N ALA A 125 43.56 -20.43 -6.62
CA ALA A 125 44.18 -20.52 -5.30
C ALA A 125 45.67 -20.87 -5.37
N ASN A 126 46.16 -21.45 -6.47
CA ASN A 126 47.56 -21.84 -6.64
C ASN A 126 48.35 -20.97 -7.64
N SER A 127 47.67 -20.20 -8.50
CA SER A 127 48.30 -19.37 -9.54
C SER A 127 48.35 -17.89 -9.15
N GLU A 128 49.56 -17.39 -8.87
CA GLU A 128 49.79 -15.96 -8.60
C GLU A 128 49.53 -15.10 -9.84
N ALA A 129 49.92 -15.57 -11.03
CA ALA A 129 49.68 -14.89 -12.29
C ALA A 129 48.19 -14.67 -12.58
N ALA A 130 47.33 -15.65 -12.26
CA ALA A 130 45.90 -15.52 -12.47
C ALA A 130 45.26 -14.53 -11.46
N ARG A 131 45.79 -14.45 -10.23
CA ARG A 131 45.35 -13.44 -9.25
C ARG A 131 45.76 -12.03 -9.66
N ASP A 132 46.97 -11.87 -10.21
CA ASP A 132 47.43 -10.57 -10.69
C ASP A 132 46.66 -10.12 -11.93
N HIS A 133 46.31 -11.04 -12.83
CA HIS A 133 45.43 -10.76 -13.96
C HIS A 133 44.06 -10.24 -13.49
N LEU A 134 43.42 -10.94 -12.54
CA LEU A 134 42.14 -10.52 -11.97
C LEU A 134 42.23 -9.16 -11.28
N ARG A 135 43.29 -8.89 -10.52
CA ARG A 135 43.50 -7.57 -9.89
C ARG A 135 43.59 -6.47 -10.96
N GLN A 136 44.36 -6.71 -12.00
CA GLN A 136 44.51 -5.74 -13.09
C GLN A 136 43.18 -5.50 -13.83
N GLU A 137 42.39 -6.56 -14.05
CA GLU A 137 41.06 -6.44 -14.65
C GLU A 137 40.09 -5.67 -13.73
N THR A 138 40.09 -5.94 -12.42
CA THR A 138 39.25 -5.19 -11.47
C THR A 138 39.60 -3.71 -11.42
N GLU A 139 40.89 -3.36 -11.48
CA GLU A 139 41.34 -1.97 -11.52
C GLU A 139 40.93 -1.29 -12.84
N ASN A 140 41.04 -1.99 -13.97
CA ASN A 140 40.57 -1.50 -15.26
C ASN A 140 39.06 -1.25 -15.27
N LEU A 141 38.27 -2.18 -14.72
CA LEU A 141 36.81 -2.05 -14.62
C LEU A 141 36.41 -0.90 -13.69
N ARG A 142 37.10 -0.76 -12.56
CA ARG A 142 36.92 0.36 -11.64
C ARG A 142 37.17 1.69 -12.34
N GLY A 143 38.30 1.83 -13.05
CA GLY A 143 38.61 3.05 -13.81
C GLY A 143 37.58 3.35 -14.90
N ARG A 144 37.03 2.33 -15.56
CA ARG A 144 35.91 2.50 -16.52
C ARG A 144 34.62 2.93 -15.85
N SER A 145 34.29 2.39 -14.68
CA SER A 145 33.12 2.78 -13.89
C SER A 145 33.21 4.24 -13.46
N GLU A 146 34.35 4.63 -12.88
CA GLU A 146 34.60 6.01 -12.45
C GLU A 146 34.51 7.00 -13.63
N ALA A 147 35.03 6.62 -14.81
CA ALA A 147 34.91 7.43 -16.02
C ALA A 147 33.45 7.55 -16.53
N LEU A 148 32.66 6.49 -16.45
CA LEU A 148 31.24 6.53 -16.80
C LEU A 148 30.42 7.37 -15.82
N GLU A 149 30.68 7.24 -14.52
CA GLU A 149 30.06 8.07 -13.49
C GLU A 149 30.42 9.56 -13.65
N GLN A 150 31.67 9.85 -14.04
CA GLN A 150 32.07 11.22 -14.37
C GLN A 150 31.30 11.75 -15.59
N ARG A 151 31.19 10.98 -16.67
CA ARG A 151 30.41 11.36 -17.85
C ARG A 151 28.93 11.54 -17.54
N LEU A 152 28.36 10.68 -16.69
CA LEU A 152 26.98 10.82 -16.24
C LEU A 152 26.77 12.13 -15.48
N ARG A 153 27.70 12.50 -14.59
CA ARG A 153 27.67 13.78 -13.88
C ARG A 153 27.77 14.97 -14.83
N GLU A 154 28.66 14.90 -15.82
CA GLU A 154 28.79 15.94 -16.86
C GLU A 154 27.50 16.10 -17.67
N VAL A 155 26.89 14.99 -18.10
CA VAL A 155 25.61 15.01 -18.83
C VAL A 155 24.48 15.53 -17.97
N GLN A 156 24.39 15.11 -16.70
CA GLN A 156 23.39 15.61 -15.76
C GLN A 156 23.54 17.11 -15.50
N ALA A 157 24.77 17.60 -15.37
CA ALA A 157 25.05 19.01 -15.22
C ALA A 157 24.65 19.80 -16.48
N ALA A 158 25.02 19.32 -17.67
CA ALA A 158 24.64 19.94 -18.93
C ALA A 158 23.12 19.92 -19.15
N TYR A 159 22.43 18.85 -18.74
CA TYR A 159 20.98 18.75 -18.80
C TYR A 159 20.31 19.73 -17.83
N ARG A 160 20.85 19.88 -16.62
CA ARG A 160 20.37 20.84 -15.61
C ARG A 160 20.50 22.28 -16.12
N ASP A 161 21.66 22.63 -16.68
CA ASP A 161 21.94 23.93 -17.30
C ASP A 161 20.99 24.19 -18.48
N ALA A 162 20.83 23.23 -19.39
CA ALA A 162 19.95 23.35 -20.56
C ALA A 162 18.46 23.52 -20.19
N LEU A 163 18.02 22.91 -19.09
CA LEU A 163 16.65 23.08 -18.57
C LEU A 163 16.48 24.33 -17.69
N GLY A 164 17.56 25.06 -17.39
CA GLY A 164 17.52 26.17 -16.44
C GLY A 164 17.10 25.73 -15.03
N LEU A 165 17.37 24.47 -14.67
CA LEU A 165 17.03 23.89 -13.36
C LEU A 165 17.98 24.34 -12.24
N ASP A 166 18.86 25.30 -12.52
CA ASP A 166 19.62 26.06 -11.53
C ASP A 166 18.74 27.10 -10.81
N ASN A 167 17.46 27.18 -11.16
CA ASN A 167 16.50 28.01 -10.46
C ASN A 167 16.08 27.28 -9.18
N ASP A 168 16.78 27.55 -8.07
CA ASP A 168 16.34 27.19 -6.72
C ASP A 168 14.85 27.55 -6.53
N GLU A 169 14.40 28.63 -7.17
CA GLU A 169 13.01 29.07 -7.26
C GLU A 169 12.06 28.02 -7.88
N ALA A 170 12.48 27.23 -8.88
CA ALA A 170 11.67 26.18 -9.49
C ALA A 170 11.55 24.94 -8.58
N ILE A 171 12.62 24.60 -7.86
CA ILE A 171 12.62 23.53 -6.85
C ILE A 171 11.71 23.93 -5.68
N ASP A 172 11.86 25.16 -5.18
CA ASP A 172 11.01 25.73 -4.14
C ASP A 172 9.55 25.82 -4.59
N SER A 173 9.30 26.20 -5.86
CA SER A 173 7.96 26.23 -6.44
C SER A 173 7.33 24.83 -6.53
N LEU A 174 8.12 23.80 -6.86
CA LEU A 174 7.66 22.41 -6.88
C LEU A 174 7.39 21.87 -5.46
N ALA A 175 8.23 22.22 -4.49
CA ALA A 175 8.02 21.89 -3.09
C ALA A 175 6.74 22.56 -2.56
N ALA A 176 6.59 23.87 -2.80
CA ALA A 176 5.38 24.62 -2.44
C ALA A 176 4.12 24.05 -3.12
N ALA A 177 4.20 23.63 -4.38
CA ALA A 177 3.09 22.99 -5.07
C ALA A 177 2.72 21.61 -4.47
N ARG A 178 3.70 20.84 -3.99
CA ARG A 178 3.46 19.59 -3.26
C ARG A 178 2.80 19.85 -1.92
N ASP A 179 3.27 20.84 -1.17
CA ASP A 179 2.69 21.22 0.12
C ASP A 179 1.25 21.71 -0.05
N MET A 180 0.98 22.58 -1.03
CA MET A 180 -0.40 22.99 -1.35
C MET A 180 -1.31 21.80 -1.70
N ARG A 181 -0.79 20.80 -2.43
CA ARG A 181 -1.57 19.58 -2.71
C ARG A 181 -1.85 18.77 -1.45
N ARG A 182 -0.88 18.70 -0.53
CA ARG A 182 -1.05 18.03 0.76
C ARG A 182 -2.12 18.74 1.60
N ASP A 183 -2.03 20.06 1.72
CA ASP A 183 -2.98 20.87 2.47
C ASP A 183 -4.39 20.77 1.87
N LEU A 184 -4.51 20.71 0.54
CA LEU A 184 -5.80 20.46 -0.13
C LEU A 184 -6.36 19.07 0.19
N ALA A 185 -5.52 18.04 0.26
CA ALA A 185 -5.95 16.69 0.64
C ALA A 185 -6.41 16.64 2.10
N ASP A 186 -5.68 17.28 3.01
CA ASP A 186 -6.03 17.39 4.42
C ASP A 186 -7.34 18.17 4.61
N ALA A 187 -7.50 19.32 3.95
CA ALA A 187 -8.73 20.10 3.97
C ALA A 187 -9.94 19.29 3.47
N ARG A 188 -9.77 18.47 2.42
CA ARG A 188 -10.81 17.55 1.94
C ARG A 188 -11.15 16.47 2.96
N SER A 189 -10.14 15.92 3.63
CA SER A 189 -10.35 14.93 4.70
C SER A 189 -11.17 15.51 5.85
N TRP A 190 -10.82 16.72 6.32
CA TRP A 190 -11.57 17.43 7.35
C TRP A 190 -13.00 17.74 6.93
N ALA A 191 -13.21 18.20 5.69
CA ALA A 191 -14.54 18.46 5.16
C ALA A 191 -15.39 17.18 5.11
N ARG A 192 -14.81 16.06 4.71
CA ARG A 192 -15.50 14.76 4.69
C ARG A 192 -15.87 14.32 6.10
N HIS A 193 -14.94 14.42 7.05
CA HIS A 193 -15.17 14.04 8.43
C HIS A 193 -16.27 14.89 9.10
N GLY A 194 -16.24 16.21 8.90
CA GLY A 194 -17.30 17.10 9.38
C GLY A 194 -18.67 16.75 8.78
N TYR A 195 -18.71 16.36 7.52
CA TYR A 195 -19.94 15.91 6.86
C TYR A 195 -20.43 14.56 7.38
N GLU A 196 -19.55 13.59 7.65
CA GLU A 196 -19.89 12.32 8.30
C GLU A 196 -20.50 12.53 9.69
N ILE A 197 -19.93 13.45 10.48
CA ILE A 197 -20.49 13.86 11.78
C ILE A 197 -21.88 14.48 11.57
N GLY A 198 -22.03 15.41 10.62
CA GLY A 198 -23.31 16.03 10.29
C GLY A 198 -24.39 15.03 9.89
N GLN A 199 -24.05 14.02 9.08
CA GLN A 199 -24.99 12.95 8.71
C GLN A 199 -25.37 12.06 9.89
N ARG A 200 -24.41 11.70 10.76
CA ARG A 200 -24.70 10.87 11.96
C ARG A 200 -25.60 11.59 12.96
N HIS A 201 -25.55 12.92 13.01
CA HIS A 201 -26.28 13.71 14.00
C HIS A 201 -27.56 14.37 13.47
N CYS A 202 -27.93 14.18 12.21
CA CYS A 202 -29.24 14.50 11.59
C CYS A 202 -29.91 15.84 11.93
N GLY A 203 -29.19 16.81 12.50
CA GLY A 203 -29.65 18.18 12.72
C GLY A 203 -29.35 19.12 11.55
N TRP A 204 -28.77 18.61 10.47
CA TRP A 204 -28.30 19.38 9.31
C TRP A 204 -29.09 19.07 8.04
N SER A 205 -30.39 18.77 8.16
CA SER A 205 -31.26 18.50 7.00
C SER A 205 -31.43 19.70 6.06
N ASP A 206 -31.21 20.92 6.56
CA ASP A 206 -31.59 22.13 5.82
C ASP A 206 -30.42 22.81 5.09
N HIS A 207 -29.18 22.34 5.29
CA HIS A 207 -27.99 22.99 4.73
C HIS A 207 -27.09 22.00 3.97
N GLY A 208 -27.52 21.69 2.74
CA GLY A 208 -26.62 21.57 1.58
C GLY A 208 -25.80 20.28 1.49
N VAL A 209 -26.01 19.56 0.38
CA VAL A 209 -25.06 18.58 -0.14
C VAL A 209 -23.70 19.26 -0.32
N ALA A 210 -22.64 18.71 0.28
CA ALA A 210 -21.29 19.22 0.09
C ALA A 210 -20.97 19.23 -1.42
N PRO A 211 -20.41 20.32 -1.98
CA PRO A 211 -20.12 20.38 -3.41
C PRO A 211 -19.24 19.21 -3.86
N ALA A 212 -19.54 18.63 -5.02
CA ALA A 212 -18.87 17.41 -5.50
C ALA A 212 -17.33 17.53 -5.60
N TRP A 213 -16.80 18.75 -5.80
CA TRP A 213 -15.35 19.01 -5.83
C TRP A 213 -14.68 18.91 -4.45
N LEU A 214 -15.44 19.01 -3.36
CA LEU A 214 -14.96 18.93 -1.98
C LEU A 214 -14.91 17.49 -1.48
N THR A 215 -15.86 16.65 -1.90
CA THR A 215 -16.01 15.27 -1.42
C THR A 215 -15.63 14.19 -2.44
N GLY A 216 -15.25 14.58 -3.66
CA GLY A 216 -14.96 13.63 -4.74
C GLY A 216 -16.22 12.89 -5.23
N GLY A 217 -17.39 13.52 -5.15
CA GLY A 217 -18.67 12.90 -5.52
C GLY A 217 -19.30 12.03 -4.43
N TRP A 218 -18.92 12.22 -3.16
CA TRP A 218 -19.45 11.47 -2.01
C TRP A 218 -20.28 12.35 -1.06
N PRO A 219 -21.40 11.87 -0.49
CA PRO A 219 -22.11 10.64 -0.82
C PRO A 219 -23.04 10.82 -2.03
N PRO A 220 -23.35 9.73 -2.75
CA PRO A 220 -24.35 9.75 -3.80
C PRO A 220 -25.74 9.74 -3.17
N HIS A 221 -26.38 10.91 -3.14
CA HIS A 221 -27.81 11.11 -2.85
C HIS A 221 -28.26 10.98 -1.38
N ILE A 222 -28.89 12.04 -0.86
CA ILE A 222 -29.59 12.05 0.43
C ILE A 222 -30.86 11.18 0.41
N ASP A 223 -31.38 10.88 -0.78
CA ASP A 223 -32.62 10.12 -1.00
C ASP A 223 -32.55 8.67 -0.49
N SER A 224 -31.36 8.13 -0.24
CA SER A 224 -31.17 6.80 0.34
C SER A 224 -30.93 6.81 1.86
N CYS A 225 -30.94 7.98 2.50
CA CYS A 225 -30.77 8.07 3.95
C CYS A 225 -32.06 7.62 4.66
N GLU A 226 -31.93 6.76 5.66
CA GLU A 226 -33.05 6.25 6.47
C GLU A 226 -33.94 7.37 7.03
N HIS A 227 -33.35 8.54 7.29
CA HIS A 227 -34.05 9.74 7.77
C HIS A 227 -34.95 10.37 6.72
N ALA A 228 -34.58 10.38 5.44
CA ALA A 228 -35.43 10.86 4.35
C ALA A 228 -36.66 9.95 4.19
N THR A 229 -36.45 8.63 4.31
CA THR A 229 -37.54 7.63 4.32
C THR A 229 -38.46 7.82 5.53
N ARG A 230 -37.90 8.07 6.72
CA ARG A 230 -38.70 8.35 7.94
C ARG A 230 -39.47 9.67 7.83
N ALA A 231 -38.84 10.75 7.34
CA ALA A 231 -39.49 12.05 7.13
C ALA A 231 -40.69 11.96 6.19
N ALA A 232 -40.55 11.25 5.06
CA ALA A 232 -41.67 11.00 4.15
C ALA A 232 -42.80 10.18 4.82
N GLY A 233 -42.45 9.27 5.72
CA GLY A 233 -43.41 8.55 6.57
C GLY A 233 -44.17 9.47 7.53
N TYR A 234 -43.48 10.43 8.15
CA TYR A 234 -44.09 11.44 9.03
C TYR A 234 -45.06 12.36 8.28
N ASP A 235 -44.66 12.87 7.11
CA ASP A 235 -45.50 13.76 6.30
C ASP A 235 -46.78 13.06 5.82
N THR A 236 -46.65 11.77 5.45
CA THR A 236 -47.80 10.93 5.09
C THR A 236 -48.73 10.75 6.28
N THR A 237 -48.19 10.46 7.47
CA THR A 237 -48.97 10.24 8.70
C THR A 237 -49.67 11.53 9.15
N LEU A 238 -48.98 12.67 9.13
CA LEU A 238 -49.55 13.98 9.45
C LEU A 238 -50.64 14.39 8.48
N SER A 239 -50.48 14.10 7.19
CA SER A 239 -51.50 14.36 6.17
C SER A 239 -52.76 13.51 6.40
N GLN A 240 -52.61 12.25 6.81
CA GLN A 240 -53.73 11.39 7.18
C GLN A 240 -54.45 11.90 8.43
N VAL A 241 -53.72 12.29 9.48
CA VAL A 241 -54.31 12.86 10.70
C VAL A 241 -55.06 14.15 10.40
N ARG A 242 -54.48 15.05 9.59
CA ARG A 242 -55.15 16.29 9.16
C ARG A 242 -56.43 15.99 8.39
N THR A 243 -56.39 15.05 7.45
CA THR A 243 -57.57 14.66 6.65
C THR A 243 -58.69 14.09 7.53
N LEU A 244 -58.35 13.24 8.52
CA LEU A 244 -59.33 12.69 9.47
C LEU A 244 -59.89 13.77 10.40
N ALA A 245 -59.05 14.70 10.86
CA ALA A 245 -59.49 15.82 11.67
C ALA A 245 -60.44 16.76 10.91
N SER A 246 -60.15 17.03 9.62
CA SER A 246 -61.02 17.82 8.75
C SER A 246 -62.38 17.15 8.55
N LYS A 247 -62.41 15.85 8.22
CA LYS A 247 -63.67 15.09 8.07
C LYS A 247 -64.53 15.10 9.34
N ARG A 248 -63.90 15.09 10.52
CA ARG A 248 -64.60 15.13 11.80
C ARG A 248 -65.18 16.51 12.16
N LEU A 249 -64.65 17.58 11.57
CA LEU A 249 -65.20 18.93 11.73
C LEU A 249 -66.40 19.18 10.82
N ASP A 250 -66.52 18.42 9.73
CA ASP A 250 -67.61 18.58 8.75
C ASP A 250 -68.84 17.70 9.04
N GLU A 251 -68.73 16.64 9.87
CA GLU A 251 -69.85 15.74 10.18
C GLU A 251 -69.87 15.30 11.67
N ASP A 252 -70.99 15.56 12.37
CA ASP A 252 -71.24 15.14 13.76
C ASP A 252 -71.52 13.62 13.91
N GLU A 253 -71.39 12.83 12.83
CA GLU A 253 -71.69 11.39 12.81
C GLU A 253 -70.51 10.54 12.30
N CYS A 254 -69.36 10.65 12.95
CA CYS A 254 -68.22 9.77 12.64
C CYS A 254 -68.53 8.31 13.04
N SER A 255 -68.44 7.38 12.08
CA SER A 255 -68.75 5.95 12.26
C SER A 255 -67.76 5.26 13.22
N PRO A 256 -68.13 4.14 13.87
CA PRO A 256 -67.24 3.42 14.78
C PRO A 256 -65.91 2.96 14.14
N GLN A 257 -65.92 2.65 12.84
CA GLN A 257 -64.73 2.21 12.10
C GLN A 257 -63.75 3.35 11.85
N GLU A 258 -64.26 4.56 11.57
CA GLU A 258 -63.43 5.76 11.40
C GLU A 258 -62.83 6.24 12.73
N ARG A 259 -63.54 6.06 13.85
CA ARG A 259 -62.99 6.32 15.20
C ARG A 259 -61.83 5.38 15.53
N SER A 260 -61.92 4.11 15.14
CA SER A 260 -60.81 3.15 15.32
C SER A 260 -59.59 3.58 14.51
N GLY A 261 -59.77 3.95 13.24
CA GLY A 261 -58.68 4.43 12.38
C GLY A 261 -58.00 5.69 12.93
N TYR A 262 -58.77 6.61 13.52
CA TYR A 262 -58.21 7.79 14.20
C TYR A 262 -57.39 7.43 15.44
N HIS A 263 -57.89 6.51 16.26
CA HIS A 263 -57.15 6.05 17.44
C HIS A 263 -55.87 5.32 17.08
N ASP A 264 -55.88 4.51 16.02
CA ASP A 264 -54.67 3.83 15.53
C ASP A 264 -53.66 4.81 14.92
N ALA A 265 -54.12 5.81 14.15
CA ALA A 265 -53.25 6.88 13.65
C ALA A 265 -52.66 7.72 14.79
N MET A 266 -53.45 8.06 15.81
CA MET A 266 -52.97 8.81 16.97
C MET A 266 -52.00 7.99 17.83
N ARG A 267 -52.26 6.69 17.99
CA ARG A 267 -51.34 5.77 18.67
C ARG A 267 -50.01 5.65 17.91
N MET A 268 -50.05 5.63 16.58
CA MET A 268 -48.85 5.60 15.75
C MET A 268 -48.06 6.91 15.85
N VAL A 269 -48.73 8.07 15.89
CA VAL A 269 -48.07 9.37 16.15
C VAL A 269 -47.42 9.39 17.53
N LEU A 270 -48.12 8.95 18.58
CA LEU A 270 -47.58 8.93 19.93
C LEU A 270 -46.39 7.96 20.07
N ALA A 271 -46.46 6.76 19.49
CA ALA A 271 -45.35 5.81 19.47
C ALA A 271 -44.11 6.38 18.77
N LEU A 272 -44.30 7.12 17.66
CA LEU A 272 -43.21 7.78 16.95
C LEU A 272 -42.64 9.00 17.71
N MET A 273 -43.38 9.58 18.65
CA MET A 273 -42.89 10.65 19.54
C MET A 273 -42.12 10.07 20.73
N ASP A 274 -42.53 8.91 21.25
CA ASP A 274 -41.83 8.19 22.33
C ASP A 274 -40.47 7.63 21.88
N ASP A 275 -40.34 7.12 20.64
CA ASP A 275 -39.05 6.65 20.09
C ASP A 275 -38.00 7.78 19.92
N ASN A 276 -38.42 9.05 19.94
CA ASN A 276 -37.53 10.22 19.91
C ASN A 276 -37.26 10.80 21.31
N TYR A 277 -37.88 10.27 22.36
CA TYR A 277 -37.66 10.70 23.73
C TYR A 277 -36.50 9.89 24.34
N ASP A 278 -35.26 10.23 23.96
CA ASP A 278 -34.06 9.74 24.65
C ASP A 278 -34.15 10.21 26.10
N GLY A 279 -34.48 9.31 27.03
CA GLY A 279 -34.88 9.57 28.42
C GLY A 279 -33.83 10.22 29.32
N ARG A 280 -33.17 11.29 28.86
CA ARG A 280 -32.36 12.17 29.68
C ARG A 280 -33.28 13.02 30.52
N THR A 281 -33.54 12.53 31.73
CA THR A 281 -33.88 13.37 32.85
C THR A 281 -32.84 14.48 32.95
N VAL A 282 -33.22 15.69 32.58
CA VAL A 282 -32.50 16.90 32.95
C VAL A 282 -32.61 16.97 34.47
N GLU A 283 -31.54 16.58 35.17
CA GLU A 283 -31.43 16.88 36.60
C GLU A 283 -31.45 18.40 36.74
N PRO A 284 -32.26 18.96 37.64
CA PRO A 284 -32.26 20.40 37.86
C PRO A 284 -30.88 20.79 38.40
N ASP A 285 -30.18 21.65 37.67
CA ASP A 285 -28.95 22.27 38.12
C ASP A 285 -29.19 22.83 39.54
N GLY A 286 -28.42 22.30 40.49
CA GLY A 286 -28.41 22.77 41.85
C GLY A 286 -28.03 24.25 41.86
N GLU A 287 -28.93 25.07 42.38
CA GLU A 287 -28.64 26.44 42.77
C GLU A 287 -27.58 26.40 43.89
N ASP A 288 -26.37 26.84 43.59
CA ASP A 288 -25.36 27.18 44.58
C ASP A 288 -25.79 28.46 45.33
N GLU A 289 -26.01 28.33 46.64
CA GLU A 289 -25.96 29.42 47.64
C GLU A 289 -24.51 29.77 48.03
#